data_AF-A0A3A6NVG3-F1
#
_entry.id   AF-A0A3A6NVG3-F1
#
_cell.length_a   1.000
_cell.length_b   1.000
_cell.length_c   1.000
_cell.angle_alpha   90.00
_cell.angle_beta   90.00
_cell.angle_gamma   90.00
#
_symmetry.space_group_name_H-M   'P 1'
#
loop_
_entity.id
_entity.type
_entity.pdbx_description
1 polymer ?
#
loop_
_entity_poly.entity_id
_entity_poly.type
_entity_poly.pdbx_seq_one_letter_code
_entity_poly.pdbx_strand_id
1 'polypeptide(L)'
;MTTATFRFPLISLLLFFAIFTGNVAAAEETAKTSLAILPITVNATRDISYLQAGIRNMLASRLAADTGLSIIDQSRVDQQAAAAGDLKQQDKLIQLGNTLQADYLLAGTLTAIGQSISLDARLQPVKDPAKPVESFYASAPTEDDIIAAVDSLAWDIAEKSFGKQRPVPKYPQQAQMQGAPAMPGMQPPAMPTGEPQGDPAYRTAHPDRQFMGAYQGGAYGGGSPILYPTAITSAFGFTKTQNFDYAMQGFDTGDIDGDGKQDVAIASKNKIYAYHLMDNRLVLFGEVELSTRFKIISLDLADLNSNGKAEIYVTSVDWITPNSLGLEWQGKAFDYLFNNERWYVRTMYIPGPGKMLIGQKAEINEAFARGIYQLRVTDHILQQDEKLSVPDYLNLYDFSLADLDADGKTEVIALDEYDKLKVLQPGGKQLWESDETFGGSLVYVGGESPKAKSDKNILETRVKDRIYIHSRILIQDVNNDNQPDIVINKNLSTASRVLKNLKNYPSGEVHALAWTGIGLADLWRTRKIDGYVASYQLDRDTDNKDAATLFVGIITNTGWMDIFSASDSTLLMYPLDLRKAESQQDPNAQPGYQYMGK
;
A
#
# COMPACT_ATOMS: atom_id res chain seq x y z
N MET A 1 -31.58 40.91 -79.78
CA MET A 1 -30.26 40.82 -80.43
C MET A 1 -29.19 41.03 -79.39
N THR A 2 -28.17 40.16 -79.44
CA THR A 2 -26.79 40.32 -78.97
C THR A 2 -26.46 40.47 -77.48
N THR A 3 -25.82 39.40 -77.02
CA THR A 3 -24.97 39.12 -75.86
C THR A 3 -23.84 40.12 -75.57
N ALA A 4 -23.49 40.28 -74.29
CA ALA A 4 -22.09 40.29 -73.84
C ALA A 4 -21.98 39.92 -72.35
N THR A 5 -21.36 38.77 -72.10
CA THR A 5 -20.92 38.22 -70.80
C THR A 5 -19.71 38.95 -70.25
N PHE A 6 -19.66 39.23 -68.94
CA PHE A 6 -18.41 39.52 -68.21
C PHE A 6 -18.24 38.59 -67.02
N ARG A 7 -17.17 37.80 -67.07
CA ARG A 7 -16.60 36.99 -65.98
C ARG A 7 -15.56 37.83 -65.24
N PHE A 8 -15.51 37.72 -63.91
CA PHE A 8 -14.34 37.65 -63.01
C PHE A 8 -14.70 38.20 -61.63
N PRO A 9 -14.60 37.38 -60.58
CA PRO A 9 -13.84 37.81 -59.40
C PRO A 9 -13.12 36.63 -58.74
N LEU A 10 -11.80 36.49 -58.81
CA LEU A 10 -11.10 35.50 -57.96
C LEU A 10 -9.56 35.65 -57.92
N ILE A 11 -8.99 36.86 -57.91
CA ILE A 11 -7.51 36.98 -57.85
C ILE A 11 -7.01 37.92 -56.74
N SER A 12 -7.82 38.84 -56.21
CA SER A 12 -7.34 39.78 -55.19
C SER A 12 -7.46 39.33 -53.73
N LEU A 13 -8.09 38.17 -53.45
CA LEU A 13 -8.16 37.61 -52.08
C LEU A 13 -7.04 36.59 -51.79
N LEU A 14 -6.21 36.26 -52.79
CA LEU A 14 -5.17 35.22 -52.69
C LEU A 14 -3.78 35.78 -52.35
N LEU A 15 -3.59 37.11 -52.43
CA LEU A 15 -2.30 37.73 -52.12
C LEU A 15 -2.15 38.22 -50.66
N PHE A 16 -3.23 38.22 -49.86
CA PHE A 16 -3.15 38.58 -48.44
C PHE A 16 -2.99 37.38 -47.50
N PHE A 17 -3.07 36.15 -48.03
CA PHE A 17 -2.86 34.92 -47.27
C PHE A 17 -1.44 34.34 -47.43
N ALA A 18 -0.59 34.96 -48.25
CA ALA A 18 0.73 34.44 -48.63
C ALA A 18 1.92 34.99 -47.80
N ILE A 19 1.69 35.74 -46.72
CA ILE A 19 2.78 36.33 -45.89
C ILE A 19 2.78 35.78 -44.45
N PHE A 20 1.94 34.79 -44.14
CA PHE A 20 1.96 34.08 -42.84
C PHE A 20 2.41 32.61 -42.95
N THR A 21 3.24 32.27 -43.92
CA THR A 21 4.05 31.04 -43.88
C THR A 21 5.28 31.27 -43.01
N GLY A 22 5.05 31.51 -41.72
CA GLY A 22 6.08 31.31 -40.71
C GLY A 22 6.37 29.81 -40.65
N ASN A 23 7.65 29.46 -40.74
CA ASN A 23 8.15 28.11 -40.59
C ASN A 23 7.55 27.44 -39.35
N VAL A 24 6.52 26.63 -39.56
CA VAL A 24 6.23 25.52 -38.66
C VAL A 24 7.37 24.55 -38.95
N ALA A 25 8.44 24.67 -38.18
CA ALA A 25 9.32 23.53 -37.97
C ALA A 25 8.37 22.41 -37.52
N ALA A 26 8.08 21.49 -38.44
CA ALA A 26 7.58 20.20 -38.06
C ALA A 26 8.61 19.68 -37.06
N ALA A 27 8.24 19.73 -35.78
CA ALA A 27 8.87 18.86 -34.81
C ALA A 27 8.70 17.47 -35.44
N GLU A 28 9.79 16.90 -35.93
CA GLU A 28 9.85 15.47 -36.12
C GLU A 28 9.44 14.89 -34.77
N GLU A 29 8.18 14.46 -34.66
CA GLU A 29 7.81 13.42 -33.72
C GLU A 29 8.79 12.31 -34.00
N THR A 30 9.81 12.22 -33.15
CA THR A 30 10.75 11.11 -33.13
C THR A 30 9.87 9.89 -32.96
N ALA A 31 9.63 9.17 -34.07
CA ALA A 31 8.75 8.02 -34.10
C ALA A 31 9.29 7.04 -33.06
N LYS A 32 8.58 6.94 -31.92
CA LYS A 32 9.01 6.10 -30.81
C LYS A 32 9.12 4.68 -31.31
N THR A 33 10.29 4.08 -31.11
CA THR A 33 10.54 2.71 -31.54
C THR A 33 9.50 1.77 -30.93
N SER A 34 8.84 0.97 -31.76
CA SER A 34 7.70 0.14 -31.34
C SER A 34 8.12 -1.30 -31.04
N LEU A 35 7.60 -1.87 -29.95
CA LEU A 35 7.88 -3.24 -29.52
C LEU A 35 6.57 -4.02 -29.34
N ALA A 36 6.46 -5.19 -29.98
CA ALA A 36 5.40 -6.15 -29.72
C ALA A 36 5.94 -7.34 -28.92
N ILE A 37 5.33 -7.64 -27.79
CA ILE A 37 5.70 -8.79 -26.95
C ILE A 37 4.68 -9.91 -27.20
N LEU A 38 5.15 -11.04 -27.71
CA LEU A 38 4.31 -12.19 -28.03
C LEU A 38 3.88 -12.93 -26.75
N PRO A 39 2.80 -13.74 -26.80
CA PRO A 39 2.45 -14.65 -25.72
C PRO A 39 3.64 -15.53 -25.32
N ILE A 40 3.94 -15.58 -24.03
CA ILE A 40 5.06 -16.39 -23.51
C ILE A 40 4.71 -17.86 -23.66
N THR A 41 5.59 -18.68 -24.22
CA THR A 41 5.36 -20.13 -24.30
C THR A 41 5.75 -20.76 -22.97
N VAL A 42 4.93 -21.67 -22.41
CA VAL A 42 5.23 -22.33 -21.13
C VAL A 42 5.61 -23.78 -21.36
N ASN A 43 6.78 -24.18 -20.86
CA ASN A 43 7.31 -25.54 -20.87
C ASN A 43 7.53 -25.99 -19.42
N ALA A 44 6.51 -26.58 -18.80
CA ALA A 44 6.58 -27.00 -17.41
C ALA A 44 5.88 -28.35 -17.21
N THR A 45 6.38 -29.13 -16.25
CA THR A 45 5.70 -30.35 -15.77
C THR A 45 4.63 -30.05 -14.72
N ARG A 46 4.62 -28.83 -14.15
CA ARG A 46 3.61 -28.29 -13.24
C ARG A 46 2.85 -27.13 -13.89
N ASP A 47 1.61 -26.88 -13.48
CA ASP A 47 0.82 -25.76 -13.99
C ASP A 47 1.39 -24.43 -13.48
N ILE A 48 1.96 -23.65 -14.40
CA ILE A 48 2.45 -22.28 -14.17
C ILE A 48 1.90 -21.33 -15.23
N SER A 49 0.84 -21.75 -15.94
CA SER A 49 0.27 -20.96 -17.03
C SER A 49 -0.27 -19.60 -16.54
N TYR A 50 -0.61 -19.48 -15.25
CA TYR A 50 -0.96 -18.20 -14.63
C TYR A 50 0.18 -17.16 -14.64
N LEU A 51 1.45 -17.59 -14.65
CA LEU A 51 2.61 -16.69 -14.71
C LEU A 51 2.81 -16.08 -16.11
N GLN A 52 2.26 -16.71 -17.15
CA GLN A 52 2.48 -16.32 -18.55
C GLN A 52 2.06 -14.86 -18.81
N ALA A 53 0.85 -14.50 -18.38
CA ALA A 53 0.33 -13.15 -18.54
C ALA A 53 1.06 -12.15 -17.62
N GLY A 54 1.37 -12.54 -16.38
CA GLY A 54 2.08 -11.69 -15.41
C GLY A 54 3.47 -11.29 -15.91
N ILE A 55 4.28 -12.26 -16.32
CA ILE A 55 5.64 -12.02 -16.81
C ILE A 55 5.62 -11.16 -18.07
N ARG A 56 4.70 -11.42 -19.01
CA ARG A 56 4.56 -10.64 -20.24
C ARG A 56 4.23 -9.18 -19.95
N ASN A 57 3.31 -8.93 -19.01
CA ASN A 57 2.94 -7.59 -18.58
C ASN A 57 4.09 -6.86 -17.88
N MET A 58 4.83 -7.56 -17.03
CA MET A 58 6.00 -6.98 -16.35
C MET A 58 7.10 -6.60 -17.34
N LEU A 59 7.39 -7.46 -18.32
CA LEU A 59 8.34 -7.14 -19.39
C LEU A 59 7.86 -5.94 -20.22
N ALA A 60 6.57 -5.89 -20.57
CA ALA A 60 5.99 -4.75 -21.27
C ALA A 60 6.18 -3.44 -20.49
N SER A 61 5.83 -3.45 -19.21
CA SER A 61 5.92 -2.27 -18.35
C SER A 61 7.36 -1.79 -18.16
N ARG A 62 8.29 -2.71 -17.85
CA ARG A 62 9.70 -2.38 -17.60
C ARG A 62 10.38 -1.90 -18.88
N LEU A 63 10.20 -2.60 -19.99
CA LEU A 63 10.75 -2.16 -21.27
C LEU A 63 10.18 -0.80 -21.68
N ALA A 64 8.88 -0.56 -21.55
CA ALA A 64 8.30 0.76 -21.82
C ALA A 64 8.95 1.87 -20.98
N ALA A 65 9.12 1.63 -19.67
CA ALA A 65 9.64 2.60 -18.72
C ALA A 65 11.14 2.87 -18.92
N ASP A 66 11.94 1.81 -19.05
CA ASP A 66 13.41 1.89 -19.02
C ASP A 66 13.97 2.29 -20.40
N THR A 67 13.29 1.90 -21.48
CA THR A 67 13.76 2.15 -22.85
C THR A 67 13.05 3.32 -23.54
N GLY A 68 11.83 3.67 -23.13
CA GLY A 68 10.96 4.63 -23.81
C GLY A 68 10.26 4.07 -25.05
N LEU A 69 10.26 2.75 -25.24
CA LEU A 69 9.60 2.07 -26.36
C LEU A 69 8.08 2.23 -26.32
N SER A 70 7.47 2.30 -27.51
CA SER A 70 6.02 2.22 -27.67
C SER A 70 5.58 0.75 -27.70
N ILE A 71 4.99 0.26 -26.61
CA ILE A 71 4.51 -1.13 -26.55
C ILE A 71 3.20 -1.25 -27.31
N ILE A 72 3.15 -2.19 -28.25
CA ILE A 72 1.94 -2.48 -29.02
C ILE A 72 0.93 -3.21 -28.11
N ASP A 73 -0.33 -2.79 -28.20
CA ASP A 73 -1.44 -3.33 -27.43
C ASP A 73 -1.50 -4.87 -27.49
N GLN A 74 -1.57 -5.50 -26.32
CA GLN A 74 -1.48 -6.96 -26.20
C GLN A 74 -2.66 -7.67 -26.85
N SER A 75 -3.87 -7.11 -26.78
CA SER A 75 -5.06 -7.72 -27.40
C SER A 75 -4.92 -7.76 -28.93
N ARG A 76 -4.34 -6.70 -29.52
CA ARG A 76 -3.99 -6.66 -30.94
C ARG A 76 -2.89 -7.66 -31.27
N VAL A 77 -1.85 -7.78 -30.45
CA VAL A 77 -0.79 -8.78 -30.65
C VAL A 77 -1.37 -10.19 -30.60
N ASP A 78 -2.25 -10.50 -29.65
CA ASP A 78 -2.83 -11.83 -29.45
C ASP A 78 -3.75 -12.23 -30.59
N GLN A 79 -4.58 -11.31 -31.07
CA GLN A 79 -5.45 -11.54 -32.22
C GLN A 79 -4.64 -11.86 -33.49
N GLN A 80 -3.57 -11.09 -33.75
CA GLN A 80 -2.74 -11.28 -34.94
C GLN A 80 -1.82 -12.50 -34.83
N ALA A 81 -1.31 -12.79 -33.62
CA ALA A 81 -0.52 -13.99 -33.34
C ALA A 81 -1.35 -15.27 -33.54
N ALA A 82 -2.61 -15.27 -33.08
CA ALA A 82 -3.53 -16.39 -33.30
C ALA A 82 -3.85 -16.62 -34.78
N ALA A 83 -3.94 -15.54 -35.58
CA ALA A 83 -4.18 -15.62 -37.03
C ALA A 83 -2.94 -16.06 -37.84
N ALA A 84 -1.73 -15.80 -37.34
CA ALA A 84 -0.47 -16.12 -38.02
C ALA A 84 -0.07 -17.62 -37.95
N GLY A 85 -0.68 -18.38 -37.04
CA GLY A 85 -0.43 -19.82 -36.87
C GLY A 85 0.93 -20.12 -36.21
N ASP A 86 1.70 -21.08 -36.74
CA ASP A 86 2.97 -21.50 -36.13
C ASP A 86 4.06 -20.41 -36.17
N LEU A 87 4.31 -19.77 -35.02
CA LEU A 87 5.29 -18.70 -34.82
C LEU A 87 6.74 -19.21 -34.67
N LYS A 88 7.01 -20.49 -34.90
CA LYS A 88 8.39 -21.05 -34.88
C LYS A 88 9.19 -20.73 -36.15
N GLN A 89 8.52 -20.32 -37.24
CA GLN A 89 9.17 -19.95 -38.50
C GLN A 89 9.53 -18.46 -38.53
N GLN A 90 10.79 -18.15 -38.82
CA GLN A 90 11.31 -16.77 -38.82
C GLN A 90 10.58 -15.85 -39.82
N ASP A 91 10.23 -16.36 -41.01
CA ASP A 91 9.50 -15.57 -42.03
C ASP A 91 8.11 -15.14 -41.54
N LYS A 92 7.43 -16.00 -40.78
CA LYS A 92 6.11 -15.71 -40.21
C LYS A 92 6.18 -14.71 -39.05
N LEU A 93 7.23 -14.79 -38.23
CA LEU A 93 7.50 -13.80 -37.19
C LEU A 93 7.71 -12.41 -37.79
N ILE A 94 8.50 -12.30 -38.86
CA ILE A 94 8.74 -11.01 -39.55
C ILE A 94 7.44 -10.48 -40.19
N GLN A 95 6.64 -11.33 -40.82
CA GLN A 95 5.33 -10.95 -41.37
C GLN A 95 4.35 -10.46 -40.30
N LEU A 96 4.31 -11.13 -39.14
CA LEU A 96 3.52 -10.70 -37.98
C LEU A 96 3.98 -9.33 -37.48
N GLY A 97 5.29 -9.11 -37.38
CA GLY A 97 5.87 -7.82 -36.99
C GLY A 97 5.46 -6.69 -37.93
N ASN A 98 5.52 -6.93 -39.24
CA ASN A 98 5.09 -5.99 -40.27
C ASN A 98 3.59 -5.66 -40.17
N THR A 99 2.75 -6.66 -39.89
CA THR A 99 1.30 -6.50 -39.70
C THR A 99 0.98 -5.69 -38.43
N LEU A 100 1.76 -5.90 -37.37
CA LEU A 100 1.63 -5.17 -36.12
C LEU A 100 2.25 -3.76 -36.18
N GLN A 101 3.00 -3.45 -37.23
CA GLN A 101 3.82 -2.23 -37.35
C GLN A 101 4.82 -2.10 -36.19
N ALA A 102 5.39 -3.25 -35.79
CA ALA A 102 6.40 -3.34 -34.74
C ALA A 102 7.80 -3.16 -35.33
N ASP A 103 8.68 -2.42 -34.65
CA ASP A 103 10.10 -2.34 -34.98
C ASP A 103 10.85 -3.56 -34.47
N TYR A 104 10.39 -4.09 -33.33
CA TYR A 104 10.93 -5.28 -32.68
C TYR A 104 9.81 -6.22 -32.23
N LEU A 105 10.10 -7.51 -32.24
CA LEU A 105 9.29 -8.55 -31.63
C LEU A 105 10.05 -9.24 -30.50
N LEU A 106 9.42 -9.38 -29.34
CA LEU A 106 9.97 -10.14 -28.22
C LEU A 106 9.20 -11.44 -28.05
N ALA A 107 9.88 -12.58 -28.25
CA ALA A 107 9.34 -13.90 -27.99
C ALA A 107 9.93 -14.47 -26.70
N GLY A 108 9.08 -14.92 -25.77
CA GLY A 108 9.51 -15.47 -24.48
C GLY A 108 9.14 -16.94 -24.33
N THR A 109 10.00 -17.72 -23.68
CA THR A 109 9.71 -19.09 -23.22
C THR A 109 9.99 -19.19 -21.73
N LEU A 110 8.99 -19.60 -20.96
CA LEU A 110 9.06 -19.90 -19.55
C LEU A 110 9.24 -21.40 -19.37
N THR A 111 10.32 -21.83 -18.75
CA THR A 111 10.58 -23.25 -18.46
C THR A 111 10.63 -23.46 -16.95
N ALA A 112 9.94 -24.48 -16.43
CA ALA A 112 10.07 -24.85 -15.02
C ALA A 112 10.49 -26.31 -14.87
N ILE A 113 11.54 -26.52 -14.09
CA ILE A 113 12.13 -27.83 -13.80
C ILE A 113 12.32 -27.93 -12.28
N GLY A 114 11.51 -28.77 -11.62
CA GLY A 114 11.46 -28.79 -10.17
C GLY A 114 10.94 -27.47 -9.60
N GLN A 115 11.68 -26.86 -8.68
CA GLN A 115 11.34 -25.57 -8.08
C GLN A 115 11.85 -24.36 -8.87
N SER A 116 12.87 -24.55 -9.73
CA SER A 116 13.47 -23.46 -10.48
C SER A 116 12.67 -23.12 -11.74
N ILE A 117 12.71 -21.83 -12.09
CA ILE A 117 12.07 -21.28 -13.28
C ILE A 117 13.12 -20.54 -14.09
N SER A 118 13.15 -20.78 -15.39
CA SER A 118 13.97 -20.03 -16.33
C SER A 118 13.10 -19.32 -17.37
N LEU A 119 13.56 -18.14 -17.78
CA LEU A 119 12.91 -17.31 -18.78
C LEU A 119 13.91 -17.01 -19.88
N ASP A 120 13.65 -17.57 -21.05
CA ASP A 120 14.39 -17.32 -22.29
C ASP A 120 13.62 -16.29 -23.11
N ALA A 121 14.29 -15.22 -23.54
CA ALA A 121 13.68 -14.20 -24.40
C ALA A 121 14.52 -13.97 -25.66
N ARG A 122 13.85 -13.81 -26.80
CA ARG A 122 14.45 -13.52 -28.10
C ARG A 122 13.88 -12.23 -28.66
N LEU A 123 14.74 -11.27 -28.93
CA LEU A 123 14.41 -10.00 -29.53
C LEU A 123 14.73 -10.04 -31.03
N GLN A 124 13.70 -9.98 -31.87
CA GLN A 124 13.79 -10.02 -33.32
C GLN A 124 13.56 -8.61 -33.90
N PRO A 125 14.55 -8.02 -34.58
CA PRO A 125 14.37 -6.82 -35.39
C PRO A 125 13.46 -7.11 -36.59
N VAL A 126 12.45 -6.26 -36.83
CA VAL A 126 11.48 -6.41 -37.93
C VAL A 126 11.81 -5.49 -39.10
N LYS A 127 12.19 -4.23 -38.81
CA LYS A 127 12.53 -3.23 -39.85
C LYS A 127 13.90 -3.41 -40.49
N ASP A 128 14.80 -4.10 -39.82
CA ASP A 128 16.17 -4.34 -40.29
C ASP A 128 16.52 -5.83 -40.13
N PRO A 129 16.09 -6.69 -41.09
CA PRO A 129 16.30 -8.13 -41.02
C PRO A 129 17.78 -8.56 -41.06
N ALA A 130 18.69 -7.64 -41.39
CA ALA A 130 20.13 -7.89 -41.38
C ALA A 130 20.73 -7.82 -39.96
N LYS A 131 20.01 -7.25 -38.99
CA LYS A 131 20.42 -7.27 -37.57
C LYS A 131 20.19 -8.67 -36.98
N PRO A 132 21.18 -9.19 -36.22
CA PRO A 132 21.05 -10.51 -35.60
C PRO A 132 19.95 -10.52 -34.54
N VAL A 133 19.32 -11.70 -34.38
CA VAL A 133 18.39 -11.95 -33.27
C VAL A 133 19.17 -11.98 -31.97
N GLU A 134 18.76 -11.16 -31.01
CA GLU A 134 19.40 -11.12 -29.70
C GLU A 134 18.66 -12.06 -28.74
N SER A 135 19.41 -12.86 -27.98
CA SER A 135 18.87 -13.77 -26.99
C SER A 135 19.28 -13.35 -25.58
N PHE A 136 18.35 -13.50 -24.65
CA PHE A 136 18.44 -13.12 -23.26
C PHE A 136 17.93 -14.25 -22.38
N TYR A 137 18.48 -14.35 -21.18
CA TYR A 137 18.16 -15.41 -20.24
C TYR A 137 18.12 -14.86 -18.82
N ALA A 138 17.14 -15.28 -18.05
CA ALA A 138 17.11 -15.09 -16.61
C ALA A 138 16.59 -16.36 -15.93
N SER A 139 17.01 -16.58 -14.69
CA SER A 139 16.54 -17.70 -13.88
C SER A 139 16.23 -17.29 -12.46
N ALA A 140 15.24 -17.95 -11.89
CA ALA A 140 14.77 -17.80 -10.54
C ALA A 140 14.89 -19.15 -9.80
N PRO A 141 15.51 -19.21 -8.61
CA PRO A 141 15.60 -20.43 -7.81
C PRO A 141 14.22 -20.98 -7.43
N THR A 142 13.28 -20.06 -7.17
CA THR A 142 11.88 -20.36 -6.86
C THR A 142 10.95 -19.45 -7.65
N GLU A 143 9.65 -19.69 -7.54
CA GLU A 143 8.64 -18.84 -8.15
C GLU A 143 8.57 -17.44 -7.52
N ASP A 144 8.83 -17.33 -6.22
CA ASP A 144 8.81 -16.05 -5.48
C ASP A 144 9.91 -15.10 -6.00
N ASP A 145 10.99 -15.66 -6.53
CA ASP A 145 12.13 -14.93 -7.09
C ASP A 145 11.92 -14.50 -8.56
N ILE A 146 10.82 -14.91 -9.20
CA ILE A 146 10.59 -14.67 -10.64
C ILE A 146 10.56 -13.17 -10.98
N ILE A 147 10.11 -12.33 -10.04
CA ILE A 147 10.01 -10.88 -10.22
C ILE A 147 11.38 -10.26 -10.43
N ALA A 148 12.39 -10.71 -9.67
CA ALA A 148 13.77 -10.25 -9.77
C ALA A 148 14.41 -10.74 -11.07
N ALA A 149 14.14 -11.99 -11.46
CA ALA A 149 14.62 -12.54 -12.73
C ALA A 149 14.06 -11.77 -13.95
N VAL A 150 12.78 -11.41 -13.93
CA VAL A 150 12.17 -10.56 -14.97
C VAL A 150 12.74 -9.14 -14.97
N ASP A 151 13.20 -8.64 -13.82
CA ASP A 151 13.78 -7.29 -13.70
C ASP A 151 15.15 -7.26 -14.36
N SER A 152 15.97 -8.24 -14.00
CA SER A 152 17.26 -8.47 -14.63
C SER A 152 17.09 -8.63 -16.14
N LEU A 153 16.14 -9.44 -16.59
CA LEU A 153 15.93 -9.68 -18.01
C LEU A 153 15.55 -8.42 -18.78
N ALA A 154 14.64 -7.61 -18.23
CA ALA A 154 14.24 -6.34 -18.87
C ALA A 154 15.42 -5.37 -18.95
N TRP A 155 16.24 -5.29 -17.89
CA TRP A 155 17.43 -4.45 -17.89
C TRP A 155 18.51 -4.96 -18.85
N ASP A 156 18.72 -6.27 -18.95
CA ASP A 156 19.66 -6.86 -19.91
C ASP A 156 19.26 -6.50 -21.34
N ILE A 157 17.97 -6.56 -21.66
CA ILE A 157 17.41 -6.13 -22.96
C ILE A 157 17.59 -4.62 -23.16
N ALA A 158 17.24 -3.80 -22.16
CA ALA A 158 17.33 -2.34 -22.23
C ALA A 158 18.77 -1.84 -22.45
N GLU A 159 19.73 -2.47 -21.76
CA GLU A 159 21.15 -2.14 -21.83
C GLU A 159 21.76 -2.57 -23.16
N LYS A 160 21.54 -3.83 -23.55
CA LYS A 160 22.17 -4.41 -24.74
C LYS A 160 21.53 -3.95 -26.05
N SER A 161 20.20 -3.92 -26.13
CA SER A 161 19.50 -3.65 -27.39
C SER A 161 19.13 -2.18 -27.58
N PHE A 162 19.04 -1.41 -26.49
CA PHE A 162 18.55 -0.02 -26.51
C PHE A 162 19.51 0.98 -25.85
N GLY A 163 20.70 0.55 -25.43
CA GLY A 163 21.79 1.41 -24.94
C GLY A 163 21.46 2.17 -23.65
N LYS A 164 20.57 1.61 -22.81
CA LYS A 164 20.18 2.22 -21.54
C LYS A 164 21.16 1.84 -20.43
N GLN A 165 21.33 2.72 -19.45
CA GLN A 165 22.18 2.45 -18.30
C GLN A 165 21.35 1.93 -17.14
N ARG A 166 21.69 0.75 -16.65
CA ARG A 166 21.10 0.18 -15.44
C ARG A 166 21.42 1.09 -14.25
N PRO A 167 20.42 1.54 -13.48
CA PRO A 167 20.65 2.25 -12.24
C PRO A 167 21.47 1.35 -11.30
N VAL A 168 22.66 1.81 -10.94
CA VAL A 168 23.44 1.16 -9.87
C VAL A 168 22.66 1.31 -8.57
N PRO A 169 22.33 0.22 -7.86
CA PRO A 169 21.76 0.29 -6.53
C PRO A 169 22.70 1.13 -5.65
N LYS A 170 22.19 2.19 -5.00
CA LYS A 170 22.99 3.06 -4.11
C LYS A 170 23.44 2.38 -2.81
N TYR A 171 23.28 1.07 -2.70
CA TYR A 171 23.82 0.23 -1.65
C TYR A 171 24.35 -1.05 -2.28
N PRO A 172 25.62 -1.41 -2.10
CA PRO A 172 26.08 -2.75 -2.41
C PRO A 172 25.33 -3.72 -1.48
N GLN A 173 24.53 -4.61 -2.06
CA GLN A 173 24.21 -5.88 -1.39
C GLN A 173 25.54 -6.50 -0.99
N GLN A 174 25.67 -6.84 0.30
CA GLN A 174 26.87 -7.48 0.83
C GLN A 174 27.14 -8.74 0.00
N ALA A 175 28.12 -8.65 -0.89
CA ALA A 175 28.69 -9.79 -1.56
C ALA A 175 29.29 -10.68 -0.47
N GLN A 176 28.67 -11.85 -0.28
CA GLN A 176 29.19 -12.92 0.55
C GLN A 176 30.63 -13.19 0.14
N MET A 177 31.57 -12.91 1.06
CA MET A 177 32.96 -13.28 0.89
C MET A 177 33.06 -14.81 0.87
N GLN A 178 33.32 -15.35 -0.31
CA GLN A 178 33.79 -16.72 -0.47
C GLN A 178 35.29 -16.79 -0.10
N GLY A 179 35.64 -17.73 0.77
CA GLY A 179 36.91 -18.46 0.69
C GLY A 179 37.98 -18.16 1.75
N ALA A 180 38.05 -19.01 2.78
CA ALA A 180 39.31 -19.52 3.34
C ALA A 180 39.08 -20.93 3.95
N PRO A 181 40.11 -21.81 3.98
CA PRO A 181 39.97 -23.24 3.68
C PRO A 181 39.66 -24.15 4.87
N ALA A 182 39.03 -25.29 4.56
CA ALA A 182 38.77 -26.38 5.49
C ALA A 182 40.04 -27.19 5.83
N MET A 183 40.16 -27.59 7.09
CA MET A 183 40.91 -28.78 7.52
C MET A 183 40.06 -29.63 8.48
N PRO A 184 40.31 -30.95 8.55
CA PRO A 184 39.27 -31.96 8.61
C PRO A 184 39.04 -32.57 9.99
N GLY A 185 37.81 -33.06 10.20
CA GLY A 185 37.54 -34.14 11.16
C GLY A 185 36.35 -33.88 12.07
N MET A 186 35.18 -34.39 11.67
CA MET A 186 34.36 -35.36 12.42
C MET A 186 32.94 -35.40 11.84
N GLN A 187 32.62 -36.54 11.24
CA GLN A 187 31.29 -36.86 10.70
C GLN A 187 30.25 -36.99 11.81
N PRO A 188 29.00 -36.54 11.58
CA PRO A 188 27.84 -37.10 12.25
C PRO A 188 27.44 -38.44 11.59
N PRO A 189 27.10 -39.48 12.39
CA PRO A 189 26.65 -40.77 11.88
C PRO A 189 25.21 -40.78 11.34
N ALA A 190 24.93 -41.84 10.57
CA ALA A 190 23.83 -42.01 9.63
C ALA A 190 22.43 -42.27 10.24
N MET A 191 21.40 -41.89 9.47
CA MET A 191 20.02 -42.36 9.62
C MET A 191 19.85 -43.80 9.10
N PRO A 192 18.96 -44.62 9.70
CA PRO A 192 18.44 -45.81 9.05
C PRO A 192 17.29 -45.46 8.10
N THR A 193 17.36 -46.15 6.97
CA THR A 193 16.54 -46.19 5.76
C THR A 193 15.11 -46.71 5.95
N GLY A 194 14.17 -46.15 5.20
CA GLY A 194 12.89 -46.78 4.87
C GLY A 194 11.95 -45.89 4.05
N GLU A 195 11.86 -46.13 2.74
CA GLU A 195 10.84 -45.65 1.79
C GLU A 195 10.43 -46.84 0.90
N PRO A 196 9.37 -46.78 0.06
CA PRO A 196 8.08 -46.08 0.16
C PRO A 196 6.90 -47.00 -0.25
N GLN A 197 5.63 -46.62 0.01
CA GLN A 197 4.51 -47.13 -0.81
C GLN A 197 3.21 -46.31 -0.66
N GLY A 198 2.77 -45.71 -1.77
CA GLY A 198 1.37 -45.70 -2.19
C GLY A 198 0.51 -44.45 -1.92
N ASP A 199 0.33 -43.64 -2.95
CA ASP A 199 -0.62 -42.51 -3.12
C ASP A 199 -2.10 -42.97 -3.04
N PRO A 200 -3.08 -42.09 -2.71
CA PRO A 200 -3.60 -41.18 -3.73
C PRO A 200 -3.90 -39.75 -3.23
N ALA A 201 -3.21 -38.81 -3.88
CA ALA A 201 -3.62 -37.47 -4.21
C ALA A 201 -5.11 -37.39 -4.57
N TYR A 202 -5.82 -36.50 -3.89
CA TYR A 202 -6.80 -35.51 -4.38
C TYR A 202 -7.58 -34.99 -3.15
N ARG A 203 -6.93 -34.13 -2.37
CA ARG A 203 -7.60 -33.15 -1.52
C ARG A 203 -6.88 -31.82 -1.71
N THR A 204 -7.40 -31.03 -2.64
CA THR A 204 -7.13 -29.59 -2.74
C THR A 204 -7.31 -28.98 -1.36
N ALA A 205 -6.22 -28.47 -0.79
CA ALA A 205 -6.26 -27.69 0.44
C ALA A 205 -6.43 -26.21 0.05
N HIS A 206 -7.50 -25.61 0.55
CA HIS A 206 -7.76 -24.17 0.56
C HIS A 206 -6.57 -23.38 1.16
N PRO A 207 -6.42 -22.08 0.82
CA PRO A 207 -5.32 -21.20 1.26
C PRO A 207 -5.15 -21.09 2.79
N ASP A 208 -6.11 -21.56 3.57
CA ASP A 208 -6.07 -21.61 5.03
C ASP A 208 -4.88 -22.42 5.59
N ARG A 209 -4.29 -23.37 4.83
CA ARG A 209 -3.14 -24.15 5.30
C ARG A 209 -1.80 -23.41 5.30
N GLN A 210 -1.62 -22.34 4.52
CA GLN A 210 -0.41 -21.51 4.62
C GLN A 210 -0.42 -20.66 5.90
N PHE A 211 -1.60 -20.36 6.45
CA PHE A 211 -1.74 -19.64 7.72
C PHE A 211 -1.65 -20.55 8.97
N MET A 212 -1.89 -21.86 8.84
CA MET A 212 -1.98 -22.80 9.98
C MET A 212 -0.77 -23.74 10.21
N GLY A 213 0.28 -23.68 9.39
CA GLY A 213 1.35 -24.68 9.36
C GLY A 213 2.33 -24.77 10.55
N ALA A 214 2.13 -24.03 11.65
CA ALA A 214 3.08 -24.02 12.78
C ALA A 214 2.44 -24.15 14.18
N TYR A 215 1.25 -24.74 14.29
CA TYR A 215 0.58 -24.92 15.58
C TYR A 215 0.39 -26.40 15.94
N GLN A 216 1.44 -27.02 16.48
CA GLN A 216 1.30 -28.19 17.34
C GLN A 216 2.32 -28.08 18.49
N GLY A 217 1.80 -28.02 19.72
CA GLY A 217 2.50 -27.51 20.90
C GLY A 217 3.68 -28.32 21.42
N GLY A 218 4.45 -27.66 22.28
CA GLY A 218 5.51 -28.25 23.09
C GLY A 218 6.22 -27.16 23.89
N ALA A 219 6.24 -27.34 25.21
CA ALA A 219 6.74 -26.40 26.20
C ALA A 219 8.28 -26.22 26.18
N TYR A 220 8.71 -25.07 26.73
CA TYR A 220 10.07 -24.67 27.13
C TYR A 220 11.10 -24.33 26.03
N GLY A 221 11.46 -23.05 25.99
CA GLY A 221 12.82 -22.57 25.70
C GLY A 221 13.15 -22.36 24.22
N GLY A 222 12.97 -21.15 23.72
CA GLY A 222 13.52 -20.70 22.43
C GLY A 222 12.66 -19.60 21.81
N GLY A 223 13.23 -18.40 21.67
CA GLY A 223 12.53 -17.21 21.18
C GLY A 223 11.81 -17.43 19.85
N SER A 224 10.58 -16.89 19.74
CA SER A 224 9.79 -16.95 18.52
C SER A 224 10.39 -16.07 17.41
N PRO A 225 10.34 -16.49 16.13
CA PRO A 225 11.14 -15.85 15.10
C PRO A 225 10.50 -14.57 14.49
N ILE A 226 9.29 -14.13 14.88
CA ILE A 226 8.39 -13.33 14.02
C ILE A 226 8.26 -11.82 14.29
N LEU A 227 8.65 -11.29 15.44
CA LEU A 227 8.84 -9.85 15.62
C LEU A 227 10.33 -9.55 15.75
N TYR A 228 10.73 -8.30 15.58
CA TYR A 228 12.04 -7.83 16.05
C TYR A 228 11.84 -7.06 17.36
N PRO A 229 11.61 -7.75 18.50
CA PRO A 229 11.44 -7.06 19.77
C PRO A 229 12.81 -6.56 20.24
N THR A 230 12.96 -5.24 20.33
CA THR A 230 14.07 -4.64 21.08
C THR A 230 13.66 -4.35 22.53
N ALA A 231 12.35 -4.13 22.77
CA ALA A 231 11.85 -3.59 24.04
C ALA A 231 10.79 -4.45 24.78
N ILE A 232 10.21 -5.49 24.19
CA ILE A 232 9.09 -6.27 24.78
C ILE A 232 9.36 -7.78 24.83
N THR A 233 8.69 -8.50 25.74
CA THR A 233 8.88 -9.94 25.99
C THR A 233 7.68 -10.79 25.61
N SER A 234 7.28 -10.84 24.33
CA SER A 234 6.25 -11.79 23.90
C SER A 234 6.77 -12.91 22.99
N ALA A 235 6.07 -14.05 23.07
CA ALA A 235 6.25 -15.21 22.21
C ALA A 235 5.15 -15.13 21.13
N PHE A 236 5.51 -14.71 19.92
CA PHE A 236 4.53 -14.12 18.99
C PHE A 236 4.01 -15.09 17.92
N GLY A 237 2.70 -15.33 17.97
CA GLY A 237 1.84 -15.73 16.85
C GLY A 237 0.73 -14.69 16.69
N PHE A 238 0.02 -14.69 15.56
CA PHE A 238 -1.23 -13.93 15.41
C PHE A 238 -2.40 -14.89 15.23
N THR A 239 -3.58 -14.44 15.63
CA THR A 239 -4.85 -15.04 15.19
C THR A 239 -5.47 -14.18 14.11
N LYS A 240 -6.29 -14.79 13.27
CA LYS A 240 -6.95 -14.14 12.14
C LYS A 240 -8.45 -14.40 12.23
N THR A 241 -9.25 -13.37 11.94
CA THR A 241 -10.72 -13.49 11.85
C THR A 241 -11.15 -14.20 10.56
N GLN A 242 -12.46 -14.35 10.35
CA GLN A 242 -12.95 -14.68 9.01
C GLN A 242 -12.52 -13.61 7.99
N ASN A 243 -12.47 -14.00 6.71
CA ASN A 243 -12.36 -13.04 5.61
C ASN A 243 -13.70 -12.32 5.44
N PHE A 244 -13.62 -11.06 5.01
CA PHE A 244 -14.73 -10.23 4.58
C PHE A 244 -14.68 -10.07 3.07
N ASP A 245 -15.83 -10.17 2.41
CA ASP A 245 -16.02 -9.99 0.97
C ASP A 245 -16.10 -8.51 0.55
N TYR A 246 -15.54 -7.61 1.39
CA TYR A 246 -15.49 -6.18 1.14
C TYR A 246 -14.11 -5.61 1.51
N ALA A 247 -13.73 -4.56 0.78
CA ALA A 247 -12.52 -3.81 1.07
C ALA A 247 -12.71 -2.90 2.29
N MET A 248 -11.88 -3.10 3.30
CA MET A 248 -11.84 -2.28 4.52
C MET A 248 -11.27 -0.89 4.23
N GLN A 249 -12.00 0.17 4.62
CA GLN A 249 -11.50 1.56 4.61
C GLN A 249 -10.91 1.98 5.96
N GLY A 250 -11.38 1.36 7.05
CA GLY A 250 -10.91 1.61 8.40
C GLY A 250 -11.65 0.73 9.40
N PHE A 251 -11.11 0.58 10.60
CA PHE A 251 -11.82 0.00 11.73
C PHE A 251 -11.35 0.66 13.03
N ASP A 252 -12.10 0.44 14.10
CA ASP A 252 -11.70 0.77 15.47
C ASP A 252 -12.31 -0.25 16.44
N THR A 253 -11.79 -0.29 17.67
CA THR A 253 -12.25 -1.19 18.74
C THR A 253 -12.74 -0.40 19.95
N GLY A 254 -13.81 -0.88 20.59
CA GLY A 254 -14.42 -0.25 21.76
C GLY A 254 -15.68 -1.00 22.20
N ASP A 255 -16.13 -0.79 23.43
CA ASP A 255 -17.38 -1.38 23.95
C ASP A 255 -18.61 -0.66 23.39
N ILE A 256 -19.13 -1.07 22.23
CA ILE A 256 -20.18 -0.36 21.50
C ILE A 256 -21.55 -0.58 22.16
N ASP A 257 -21.79 -1.78 22.69
CA ASP A 257 -23.08 -2.14 23.26
C ASP A 257 -23.20 -1.92 24.79
N GLY A 258 -22.09 -1.64 25.47
CA GLY A 258 -22.00 -1.36 26.90
C GLY A 258 -21.94 -2.61 27.77
N ASP A 259 -21.52 -3.76 27.23
CA ASP A 259 -21.44 -5.04 27.95
C ASP A 259 -20.09 -5.25 28.68
N GLY A 260 -19.16 -4.30 28.53
CA GLY A 260 -17.82 -4.34 29.10
C GLY A 260 -16.80 -5.14 28.27
N LYS A 261 -17.18 -5.68 27.12
CA LYS A 261 -16.27 -6.36 26.19
C LYS A 261 -15.97 -5.49 24.98
N GLN A 262 -14.85 -5.79 24.33
CA GLN A 262 -14.45 -5.08 23.11
C GLN A 262 -15.28 -5.55 21.91
N ASP A 263 -15.93 -4.60 21.24
CA ASP A 263 -16.49 -4.77 19.92
C ASP A 263 -15.56 -4.19 18.85
N VAL A 264 -15.85 -4.50 17.58
CA VAL A 264 -15.13 -3.98 16.43
C VAL A 264 -16.11 -3.32 15.47
N ALA A 265 -15.88 -2.05 15.17
CA ALA A 265 -16.58 -1.34 14.10
C ALA A 265 -15.70 -1.27 12.85
N ILE A 266 -16.19 -1.77 11.72
CA ILE A 266 -15.46 -1.81 10.45
C ILE A 266 -16.21 -0.99 9.39
N ALA A 267 -15.50 -0.08 8.73
CA ALA A 267 -15.99 0.65 7.56
C ALA A 267 -15.57 -0.05 6.27
N SER A 268 -16.52 -0.31 5.39
CA SER A 268 -16.29 -0.53 3.96
C SER A 268 -16.42 0.80 3.19
N LYS A 269 -16.54 0.74 1.87
CA LYS A 269 -16.69 1.94 1.04
C LYS A 269 -17.88 2.84 1.46
N ASN A 270 -19.04 2.26 1.76
CA ASN A 270 -20.26 3.00 2.11
C ASN A 270 -21.12 2.30 3.17
N LYS A 271 -20.63 1.24 3.82
CA LYS A 271 -21.32 0.57 4.93
C LYS A 271 -20.42 0.54 6.16
N ILE A 272 -21.05 0.65 7.32
CA ILE A 272 -20.45 0.49 8.64
C ILE A 272 -21.01 -0.79 9.23
N TYR A 273 -20.15 -1.66 9.74
CA TYR A 273 -20.51 -2.91 10.40
C TYR A 273 -20.01 -2.88 11.84
N ALA A 274 -20.83 -3.32 12.79
CA ALA A 274 -20.45 -3.51 14.19
C ALA A 274 -20.53 -4.98 14.56
N TYR A 275 -19.44 -5.49 15.13
CA TYR A 275 -19.22 -6.90 15.41
C TYR A 275 -18.83 -7.11 16.87
N HIS A 276 -19.40 -8.14 17.50
CA HIS A 276 -18.83 -8.68 18.72
C HIS A 276 -17.59 -9.51 18.39
N LEU A 277 -16.52 -9.37 19.18
CA LEU A 277 -15.36 -10.23 19.10
C LEU A 277 -15.52 -11.44 20.05
N MET A 278 -15.76 -12.62 19.48
CA MET A 278 -15.96 -13.87 20.23
C MET A 278 -15.02 -14.96 19.72
N ASP A 279 -14.07 -15.42 20.54
CA ASP A 279 -13.13 -16.50 20.20
C ASP A 279 -12.44 -16.30 18.82
N ASN A 280 -11.89 -15.10 18.59
CA ASN A 280 -11.29 -14.68 17.32
C ASN A 280 -12.24 -14.60 16.11
N ARG A 281 -13.57 -14.66 16.32
CA ARG A 281 -14.58 -14.47 15.26
C ARG A 281 -15.35 -13.18 15.48
N LEU A 282 -15.65 -12.50 14.38
CA LEU A 282 -16.47 -11.29 14.41
C LEU A 282 -17.93 -11.65 14.11
N VAL A 283 -18.82 -11.44 15.08
CA VAL A 283 -20.25 -11.75 14.96
C VAL A 283 -21.02 -10.45 14.76
N LEU A 284 -21.62 -10.28 13.58
CA LEU A 284 -22.32 -9.05 13.20
C LEU A 284 -23.55 -8.85 14.09
N PHE A 285 -23.70 -7.66 14.68
CA PHE A 285 -24.90 -7.29 15.43
C PHE A 285 -25.53 -5.97 14.97
N GLY A 286 -24.78 -5.12 14.24
CA GLY A 286 -25.31 -3.85 13.72
C GLY A 286 -24.71 -3.48 12.37
N GLU A 287 -25.50 -2.83 11.52
CA GLU A 287 -25.06 -2.31 10.22
C GLU A 287 -25.73 -0.96 9.93
N VAL A 288 -24.99 -0.05 9.32
CA VAL A 288 -25.51 1.21 8.76
C VAL A 288 -25.00 1.39 7.33
N GLU A 289 -25.91 1.56 6.38
CA GLU A 289 -25.59 1.79 4.97
C GLU A 289 -25.78 3.26 4.58
N LEU A 290 -24.73 3.86 4.01
CA LEU A 290 -24.76 5.19 3.42
C LEU A 290 -25.08 5.09 1.93
N SER A 291 -25.63 6.18 1.37
CA SER A 291 -25.80 6.31 -0.08
C SER A 291 -24.48 6.05 -0.82
N THR A 292 -24.54 5.32 -1.93
CA THR A 292 -23.37 4.93 -2.76
C THR A 292 -22.59 6.11 -3.34
N ARG A 293 -23.13 7.33 -3.29
CA ARG A 293 -22.42 8.57 -3.63
C ARG A 293 -21.33 8.93 -2.62
N PHE A 294 -21.51 8.52 -1.36
CA PHE A 294 -20.57 8.77 -0.28
C PHE A 294 -19.54 7.66 -0.19
N LYS A 295 -18.30 8.05 0.07
CA LYS A 295 -17.21 7.14 0.39
C LYS A 295 -16.73 7.42 1.82
N ILE A 296 -16.77 6.42 2.70
CA ILE A 296 -16.21 6.51 4.04
C ILE A 296 -14.69 6.61 3.94
N ILE A 297 -14.09 7.53 4.71
CA ILE A 297 -12.64 7.76 4.74
C ILE A 297 -12.05 7.68 6.15
N SER A 298 -12.88 7.73 7.19
CA SER A 298 -12.45 7.58 8.59
C SER A 298 -13.62 7.06 9.41
N LEU A 299 -13.30 6.18 10.36
CA LEU A 299 -14.19 5.62 11.37
C LEU A 299 -13.41 5.56 12.68
N ASP A 300 -13.99 6.11 13.74
CA ASP A 300 -13.39 6.21 15.06
C ASP A 300 -14.41 5.81 16.13
N LEU A 301 -13.96 5.14 17.20
CA LEU A 301 -14.77 4.81 18.37
C LEU A 301 -14.33 5.59 19.61
N ALA A 302 -15.28 6.15 20.36
CA ALA A 302 -15.02 6.77 21.66
C ALA A 302 -16.32 6.90 22.46
N ASP A 303 -16.26 6.76 23.78
CA ASP A 303 -17.32 7.19 24.69
C ASP A 303 -17.09 8.67 25.05
N LEU A 304 -17.64 9.59 24.26
CA LEU A 304 -17.48 11.03 24.48
C LEU A 304 -18.60 11.62 25.34
N ASN A 305 -19.75 10.95 25.43
CA ASN A 305 -20.84 11.40 26.29
C ASN A 305 -20.76 10.80 27.73
N SER A 306 -19.77 9.93 27.97
CA SER A 306 -19.49 9.27 29.25
C SER A 306 -20.62 8.40 29.78
N ASN A 307 -21.34 7.71 28.88
CA ASN A 307 -22.42 6.79 29.24
C ASN A 307 -21.97 5.32 29.36
N GLY A 308 -20.69 5.03 29.14
CA GLY A 308 -20.12 3.69 29.19
C GLY A 308 -20.22 2.91 27.88
N LYS A 309 -20.70 3.52 26.79
CA LYS A 309 -20.74 2.94 25.45
C LYS A 309 -19.86 3.75 24.49
N ALA A 310 -19.07 3.06 23.71
CA ALA A 310 -18.33 3.65 22.61
C ALA A 310 -19.29 4.03 21.47
N GLU A 311 -19.31 5.31 21.13
CA GLU A 311 -20.05 5.82 19.99
C GLU A 311 -19.18 5.79 18.73
N ILE A 312 -19.82 5.67 17.56
CA ILE A 312 -19.15 5.57 16.27
C ILE A 312 -19.17 6.93 15.56
N TYR A 313 -18.00 7.50 15.33
CA TYR A 313 -17.82 8.76 14.60
C TYR A 313 -17.26 8.47 13.22
N VAL A 314 -17.98 8.89 12.17
CA VAL A 314 -17.63 8.55 10.79
C VAL A 314 -17.55 9.79 9.94
N THR A 315 -16.48 9.87 9.14
CA THR A 315 -16.40 10.80 8.01
C THR A 315 -16.54 10.06 6.69
N SER A 316 -17.46 10.54 5.87
CA SER A 316 -17.59 10.17 4.47
C SER A 316 -17.50 11.39 3.56
N VAL A 317 -17.25 11.20 2.28
CA VAL A 317 -17.13 12.30 1.31
C VAL A 317 -17.93 12.05 0.04
N ASP A 318 -18.46 13.13 -0.51
CA ASP A 318 -18.94 13.24 -1.89
C ASP A 318 -17.91 14.07 -2.66
N TRP A 319 -16.99 13.37 -3.34
CA TRP A 319 -15.78 13.93 -3.98
C TRP A 319 -14.83 14.66 -3.01
N ILE A 320 -15.12 15.91 -2.64
CA ILE A 320 -14.39 16.70 -1.64
C ILE A 320 -15.30 17.26 -0.53
N THR A 321 -16.62 17.09 -0.66
CA THR A 321 -17.58 17.60 0.32
C THR A 321 -17.75 16.57 1.44
N PRO A 322 -17.37 16.88 2.70
CA PRO A 322 -17.55 15.97 3.80
C PRO A 322 -19.02 15.81 4.18
N ASN A 323 -19.32 14.61 4.67
CA ASN A 323 -20.57 14.17 5.25
C ASN A 323 -20.22 13.30 6.46
N SER A 324 -20.38 13.84 7.66
CA SER A 324 -20.14 13.12 8.90
C SER A 324 -21.43 12.74 9.61
N LEU A 325 -21.32 11.66 10.39
CA LEU A 325 -22.38 11.12 11.24
C LEU A 325 -21.78 10.53 12.51
N GLY A 326 -22.54 10.59 13.60
CA GLY A 326 -22.25 9.93 14.87
C GLY A 326 -23.35 8.90 15.16
N LEU A 327 -23.00 7.71 15.64
CA LEU A 327 -23.92 6.62 15.92
C LEU A 327 -23.77 6.13 17.36
N GLU A 328 -24.89 5.84 18.02
CA GLU A 328 -24.92 5.20 19.32
C GLU A 328 -25.84 3.97 19.29
N TRP A 329 -25.41 2.88 19.93
CA TRP A 329 -26.19 1.65 19.97
C TRP A 329 -27.29 1.69 21.03
N GLN A 330 -28.54 1.53 20.59
CA GLN A 330 -29.73 1.50 21.44
C GLN A 330 -30.25 0.07 21.70
N GLY A 331 -29.33 -0.91 21.76
CA GLY A 331 -29.65 -2.30 22.09
C GLY A 331 -30.19 -3.15 20.93
N LYS A 332 -30.76 -2.53 19.89
CA LYS A 332 -31.28 -3.23 18.71
C LYS A 332 -30.86 -2.60 17.37
N ALA A 333 -30.60 -1.31 17.38
CA ALA A 333 -30.25 -0.53 16.21
C ALA A 333 -29.41 0.67 16.64
N PHE A 334 -28.76 1.30 15.66
CA PHE A 334 -28.08 2.56 15.85
C PHE A 334 -29.06 3.74 15.77
N ASP A 335 -28.95 4.64 16.73
CA ASP A 335 -29.50 5.98 16.65
C ASP A 335 -28.39 6.98 16.29
N TYR A 336 -28.76 8.06 15.60
CA TYR A 336 -27.82 9.09 15.20
C TYR A 336 -27.61 10.10 16.33
N LEU A 337 -26.36 10.28 16.76
CA LEU A 337 -25.96 11.43 17.58
C LEU A 337 -25.95 12.72 16.76
N PHE A 338 -25.62 12.63 15.48
CA PHE A 338 -25.74 13.67 14.47
C PHE A 338 -25.62 13.01 13.09
N ASN A 339 -26.11 13.66 12.04
CA ASN A 339 -26.06 13.10 10.69
C ASN A 339 -26.01 14.21 9.63
N ASN A 340 -25.34 13.92 8.51
CA ASN A 340 -25.23 14.81 7.36
C ASN A 340 -24.61 16.18 7.71
N GLU A 341 -23.62 16.16 8.60
CA GLU A 341 -22.86 17.34 8.97
C GLU A 341 -21.68 17.56 8.02
N ARG A 342 -21.43 18.82 7.65
CA ARG A 342 -20.39 19.19 6.67
C ARG A 342 -19.03 19.41 7.31
N TRP A 343 -18.63 18.45 8.13
CA TRP A 343 -17.35 18.41 8.84
C TRP A 343 -16.63 17.11 8.53
N TYR A 344 -15.33 17.19 8.26
CA TYR A 344 -14.44 16.08 8.54
C TYR A 344 -14.34 15.97 10.06
N VAL A 345 -14.49 14.77 10.59
CA VAL A 345 -14.43 14.48 12.02
C VAL A 345 -13.55 13.27 12.30
N ARG A 346 -12.82 13.31 13.42
CA ARG A 346 -12.13 12.17 14.02
C ARG A 346 -12.06 12.37 15.53
N THR A 347 -11.88 11.29 16.26
CA THR A 347 -11.52 11.36 17.67
C THR A 347 -10.01 11.54 17.81
N MET A 348 -9.58 12.29 18.80
CA MET A 348 -8.15 12.50 19.08
C MET A 348 -7.96 12.74 20.57
N TYR A 349 -6.90 12.18 21.14
CA TYR A 349 -6.44 12.56 22.47
C TYR A 349 -5.71 13.90 22.43
N ILE A 350 -6.13 14.84 23.26
CA ILE A 350 -5.48 16.13 23.44
C ILE A 350 -4.88 16.14 24.86
N PRO A 351 -3.55 16.34 25.03
CA PRO A 351 -2.94 16.44 26.35
C PRO A 351 -3.63 17.49 27.23
N GLY A 352 -4.11 17.06 28.40
CA GLY A 352 -4.95 17.88 29.29
C GLY A 352 -6.44 17.55 29.15
N PRO A 353 -7.15 18.02 28.12
CA PRO A 353 -8.59 17.76 27.94
C PRO A 353 -8.99 16.29 27.79
N GLY A 354 -8.09 15.44 27.29
CA GLY A 354 -8.37 14.03 27.03
C GLY A 354 -8.88 13.76 25.62
N LYS A 355 -9.60 12.65 25.43
CA LYS A 355 -10.15 12.24 24.12
C LYS A 355 -11.34 13.12 23.75
N MET A 356 -11.31 13.72 22.57
CA MET A 356 -12.34 14.65 22.08
C MET A 356 -12.66 14.43 20.61
N LEU A 357 -13.83 14.93 20.17
CA LEU A 357 -14.17 15.02 18.75
C LEU A 357 -13.52 16.26 18.15
N ILE A 358 -12.70 16.06 17.12
CA ILE A 358 -11.99 17.13 16.41
C ILE A 358 -12.51 17.17 14.98
N GLY A 359 -12.62 18.36 14.40
CA GLY A 359 -13.05 18.49 13.03
C GLY A 359 -12.49 19.66 12.25
N GLN A 360 -12.66 19.55 10.94
CA GLN A 360 -12.20 20.50 9.93
C GLN A 360 -13.27 20.64 8.85
N LYS A 361 -13.47 21.83 8.31
CA LYS A 361 -14.39 22.06 7.18
C LYS A 361 -13.70 21.80 5.84
N ALA A 362 -14.46 21.64 4.77
CA ALA A 362 -13.97 21.82 3.40
C ALA A 362 -14.11 23.29 2.97
N GLU A 363 -13.36 23.69 1.94
CA GLU A 363 -13.64 24.91 1.17
C GLU A 363 -14.35 24.57 -0.15
N ILE A 364 -14.77 25.59 -0.89
CA ILE A 364 -15.48 25.39 -2.17
C ILE A 364 -14.60 24.64 -3.19
N ASN A 365 -13.30 24.91 -3.20
CA ASN A 365 -12.35 24.38 -4.19
C ASN A 365 -11.19 23.61 -3.56
N GLU A 366 -11.22 23.37 -2.25
CA GLU A 366 -10.16 22.66 -1.52
C GLU A 366 -10.79 21.65 -0.57
N ALA A 367 -10.20 20.46 -0.47
CA ALA A 367 -10.74 19.40 0.37
C ALA A 367 -10.74 19.78 1.85
N PHE A 368 -9.77 20.58 2.30
CA PHE A 368 -9.59 20.95 3.70
C PHE A 368 -9.43 22.45 3.84
N ALA A 369 -10.30 23.07 4.63
CA ALA A 369 -10.18 24.47 5.01
C ALA A 369 -9.11 24.67 6.07
N ARG A 370 -8.59 25.88 6.17
CA ARG A 370 -7.66 26.23 7.26
C ARG A 370 -8.34 26.14 8.62
N GLY A 371 -7.59 25.63 9.59
CA GLY A 371 -8.02 25.54 10.98
C GLY A 371 -8.74 24.23 11.30
N ILE A 372 -8.38 23.70 12.47
CA ILE A 372 -8.91 22.47 13.03
C ILE A 372 -9.47 22.83 14.40
N TYR A 373 -10.64 22.31 14.73
CA TYR A 373 -11.43 22.75 15.86
C TYR A 373 -11.87 21.56 16.71
N GLN A 374 -11.95 21.77 18.02
CA GLN A 374 -12.74 20.91 18.89
C GLN A 374 -14.21 21.05 18.49
N LEU A 375 -14.94 19.93 18.52
CA LEU A 375 -16.36 19.87 18.23
C LEU A 375 -17.12 19.30 19.42
N ARG A 376 -18.32 19.81 19.63
CA ARG A 376 -19.30 19.23 20.57
C ARG A 376 -20.57 18.85 19.84
N VAL A 377 -21.16 17.73 20.26
CA VAL A 377 -22.51 17.35 19.84
C VAL A 377 -23.51 18.01 20.79
N THR A 378 -24.37 18.86 20.23
CA THR A 378 -25.45 19.52 20.97
C THR A 378 -26.73 19.41 20.15
N ASP A 379 -27.82 18.91 20.71
CA ASP A 379 -29.12 18.81 20.02
C ASP A 379 -29.05 18.18 18.61
N HIS A 380 -28.29 17.10 18.48
CA HIS A 380 -28.07 16.35 17.23
C HIS A 380 -27.28 17.07 16.12
N ILE A 381 -26.58 18.16 16.45
CA ILE A 381 -25.74 18.91 15.51
C ILE A 381 -24.32 19.10 16.05
N LEU A 382 -23.36 19.33 15.15
CA LEU A 382 -21.99 19.64 15.51
C LEU A 382 -21.78 21.14 15.72
N GLN A 383 -21.33 21.51 16.90
CA GLN A 383 -20.96 22.87 17.26
C GLN A 383 -19.43 23.01 17.33
N GLN A 384 -18.92 24.00 16.61
CA GLN A 384 -17.50 24.37 16.64
C GLN A 384 -17.16 25.03 17.97
N ASP A 385 -16.03 24.64 18.54
CA ASP A 385 -15.48 25.23 19.76
C ASP A 385 -14.04 25.75 19.54
N GLU A 386 -13.11 25.41 20.43
CA GLU A 386 -11.74 25.93 20.42
C GLU A 386 -10.95 25.51 19.17
N LYS A 387 -10.18 26.45 18.60
CA LYS A 387 -9.23 26.15 17.51
C LYS A 387 -7.97 25.50 18.10
N LEU A 388 -7.54 24.37 17.54
CA LEU A 388 -6.30 23.72 17.92
C LEU A 388 -5.08 24.56 17.51
N SER A 389 -4.08 24.63 18.38
CA SER A 389 -2.80 25.30 18.11
C SER A 389 -1.86 24.37 17.34
N VAL A 390 -2.14 24.20 16.05
CA VAL A 390 -1.33 23.40 15.11
C VAL A 390 -1.07 24.19 13.83
N PRO A 391 -0.01 23.86 13.07
CA PRO A 391 0.28 24.53 11.81
C PRO A 391 -0.88 24.46 10.81
N ASP A 392 -1.21 25.59 10.17
CA ASP A 392 -2.35 25.70 9.24
C ASP A 392 -2.18 24.86 7.95
N TYR A 393 -1.00 24.32 7.67
CA TYR A 393 -0.77 23.43 6.52
C TYR A 393 -1.17 21.97 6.79
N LEU A 394 -1.39 21.59 8.05
CA LEU A 394 -1.85 20.25 8.42
C LEU A 394 -3.36 20.13 8.19
N ASN A 395 -3.79 18.99 7.68
CA ASN A 395 -5.19 18.59 7.73
C ASN A 395 -5.47 17.69 8.94
N LEU A 396 -6.76 17.48 9.22
CA LEU A 396 -7.25 16.72 10.37
C LEU A 396 -6.62 15.33 10.52
N TYR A 397 -6.23 14.69 9.42
CA TYR A 397 -5.74 13.31 9.40
C TYR A 397 -4.20 13.21 9.41
N ASP A 398 -3.48 14.33 9.33
CA ASP A 398 -2.03 14.32 9.20
C ASP A 398 -1.30 14.15 10.54
N PHE A 399 -1.97 14.34 11.68
CA PHE A 399 -1.26 14.45 12.96
C PHE A 399 -1.99 13.81 14.14
N SER A 400 -1.23 13.66 15.23
CA SER A 400 -1.71 13.43 16.59
C SER A 400 -0.88 14.29 17.55
N LEU A 401 -1.36 14.45 18.79
CA LEU A 401 -0.72 15.27 19.82
C LEU A 401 -0.28 14.41 20.99
N ALA A 402 0.91 14.68 21.53
CA ALA A 402 1.43 14.03 22.73
C ALA A 402 2.45 14.94 23.43
N ASP A 403 2.64 14.76 24.74
CA ASP A 403 3.78 15.31 25.47
C ASP A 403 4.88 14.24 25.46
N LEU A 404 5.75 14.26 24.44
CA LEU A 404 6.67 13.16 24.13
C LEU A 404 7.84 13.04 25.11
N ASP A 405 8.17 14.11 25.81
CA ASP A 405 9.30 14.15 26.76
C ASP A 405 8.87 14.45 28.21
N ALA A 406 7.55 14.45 28.47
CA ALA A 406 6.94 14.70 29.77
C ALA A 406 7.32 16.06 30.37
N ASP A 407 7.59 17.06 29.53
CA ASP A 407 7.96 18.42 29.95
C ASP A 407 6.74 19.34 30.20
N GLY A 408 5.53 18.82 29.96
CA GLY A 408 4.26 19.53 30.09
C GLY A 408 3.87 20.34 28.86
N LYS A 409 4.68 20.34 27.79
CA LYS A 409 4.33 20.92 26.49
C LYS A 409 3.84 19.81 25.57
N THR A 410 3.11 20.22 24.54
CA THR A 410 2.55 19.29 23.57
C THR A 410 3.37 19.35 22.30
N GLU A 411 3.82 18.22 21.79
CA GLU A 411 4.38 18.07 20.46
C GLU A 411 3.27 17.71 19.47
N VAL A 412 3.49 18.11 18.22
CA VAL A 412 2.69 17.70 17.07
C VAL A 412 3.47 16.62 16.33
N ILE A 413 2.93 15.40 16.36
CA ILE A 413 3.45 14.26 15.60
C ILE A 413 2.69 14.24 14.28
N ALA A 414 3.36 14.56 13.18
CA ALA A 414 2.71 14.83 11.89
C ALA A 414 3.33 14.04 10.73
N LEU A 415 2.52 13.79 9.70
CA LEU A 415 2.93 13.28 8.40
C LEU A 415 2.84 14.40 7.37
N ASP A 416 3.86 14.52 6.51
CA ASP A 416 3.82 15.45 5.38
C ASP A 416 3.33 14.79 4.09
N GLU A 417 3.25 15.58 3.01
CA GLU A 417 2.78 15.11 1.69
C GLU A 417 3.64 13.99 1.07
N TYR A 418 4.84 13.73 1.62
CA TYR A 418 5.75 12.67 1.19
C TYR A 418 5.71 11.45 2.11
N ASP A 419 4.68 11.34 2.96
CA ASP A 419 4.52 10.30 3.96
C ASP A 419 5.69 10.33 5.01
N LYS A 420 6.37 11.48 5.22
CA LYS A 420 7.44 11.62 6.23
C LYS A 420 6.89 11.94 7.61
N LEU A 421 7.33 11.18 8.61
CA LEU A 421 6.96 11.40 10.00
C LEU A 421 7.82 12.52 10.60
N LYS A 422 7.19 13.49 11.25
CA LYS A 422 7.82 14.66 11.87
C LYS A 422 7.36 14.83 13.30
N VAL A 423 8.26 15.39 14.10
CA VAL A 423 7.93 15.90 15.44
C VAL A 423 8.13 17.40 15.40
N LEU A 424 7.09 18.15 15.77
CA LEU A 424 7.05 19.61 15.73
C LEU A 424 6.66 20.16 17.09
N GLN A 425 7.12 21.38 17.41
CA GLN A 425 6.51 22.18 18.47
C GLN A 425 5.11 22.66 18.04
N PRO A 426 4.21 23.08 18.96
CA PRO A 426 2.87 23.57 18.62
C PRO A 426 2.87 24.69 17.57
N GLY A 427 3.86 25.57 17.63
CA GLY A 427 4.04 26.67 16.68
C GLY A 427 4.57 26.25 15.30
N GLY A 428 4.77 24.95 15.05
CA GLY A 428 5.22 24.40 13.76
C GLY A 428 6.73 24.33 13.56
N LYS A 429 7.54 24.68 14.57
CA LYS A 429 8.99 24.49 14.50
C LYS A 429 9.30 23.00 14.50
N GLN A 430 9.94 22.52 13.43
CA GLN A 430 10.39 21.14 13.32
C GLN A 430 11.49 20.82 14.33
N LEU A 431 11.30 19.74 15.08
CA LEU A 431 12.28 19.16 15.99
C LEU A 431 13.01 17.99 15.31
N TRP A 432 12.29 17.19 14.54
CA TRP A 432 12.83 16.00 13.84
C TRP A 432 11.98 15.61 12.63
N GLU A 433 12.58 14.87 11.69
CA GLU A 433 11.94 14.27 10.52
C GLU A 433 12.55 12.88 10.24
N SER A 434 11.72 11.94 9.80
CA SER A 434 12.14 10.56 9.51
C SER A 434 12.88 10.41 8.18
N ASP A 435 13.86 9.51 8.14
CA ASP A 435 14.48 9.06 6.88
C ASP A 435 13.55 8.16 6.09
N GLU A 436 12.71 7.39 6.77
CA GLU A 436 11.73 6.49 6.16
C GLU A 436 10.36 7.16 5.98
N THR A 437 9.42 6.44 5.37
CA THR A 437 8.05 6.90 5.14
C THR A 437 7.07 6.05 5.94
N PHE A 438 6.05 6.67 6.53
CA PHE A 438 5.04 6.05 7.38
C PHE A 438 3.64 6.55 7.02
N GLY A 439 2.58 5.92 7.53
CA GLY A 439 1.21 6.43 7.42
C GLY A 439 0.57 6.33 6.03
N GLY A 440 1.30 5.88 5.01
CA GLY A 440 0.79 5.74 3.64
C GLY A 440 -0.48 4.89 3.54
N SER A 441 -1.46 5.38 2.77
CA SER A 441 -2.82 4.82 2.66
C SER A 441 -3.35 4.87 1.22
N LEU A 442 -4.34 4.04 0.92
CA LEU A 442 -5.11 4.05 -0.33
C LEU A 442 -6.42 4.83 -0.22
N VAL A 443 -6.80 5.27 0.99
CA VAL A 443 -7.96 6.14 1.22
C VAL A 443 -7.63 7.55 0.72
N TYR A 444 -8.57 8.19 0.02
CA TYR A 444 -8.34 9.52 -0.56
C TYR A 444 -9.63 10.35 -0.67
N VAL A 445 -9.49 11.66 -0.79
CA VAL A 445 -10.52 12.61 -1.22
C VAL A 445 -10.15 13.21 -2.57
N GLY A 446 -11.13 13.74 -3.31
CA GLY A 446 -10.90 14.30 -4.65
C GLY A 446 -10.71 13.23 -5.74
N GLY A 447 -9.81 13.49 -6.70
CA GLY A 447 -9.66 12.70 -7.92
C GLY A 447 -10.64 13.10 -9.03
N GLU A 448 -10.78 12.25 -10.07
CA GLU A 448 -11.75 12.50 -11.14
C GLU A 448 -13.18 12.64 -10.59
N SER A 449 -13.80 13.81 -10.81
CA SER A 449 -15.18 14.05 -10.40
C SER A 449 -16.13 13.09 -11.15
N PRO A 450 -17.04 12.39 -10.46
CA PRO A 450 -18.06 11.56 -11.10
C PRO A 450 -18.91 12.33 -12.13
N LYS A 451 -19.06 13.65 -11.96
CA LYS A 451 -19.84 14.54 -12.82
C LYS A 451 -19.09 15.01 -14.08
N ALA A 452 -17.76 14.87 -14.11
CA ALA A 452 -16.92 15.27 -15.26
C ALA A 452 -17.19 14.48 -16.54
N LYS A 453 -17.87 13.32 -16.43
CA LYS A 453 -18.33 12.55 -17.60
C LYS A 453 -19.52 13.18 -18.33
N SER A 454 -20.24 14.13 -17.73
CA SER A 454 -21.47 14.72 -18.30
C SER A 454 -21.29 16.08 -18.95
N ASP A 455 -20.22 16.82 -18.64
CA ASP A 455 -20.04 18.20 -19.13
C ASP A 455 -18.64 18.40 -19.71
N LYS A 456 -18.55 18.46 -21.04
CA LYS A 456 -17.28 18.69 -21.77
C LYS A 456 -16.74 20.14 -21.64
N ASN A 457 -17.49 21.03 -20.98
CA ASN A 457 -17.20 22.47 -20.93
C ASN A 457 -16.87 23.01 -19.53
N ILE A 458 -16.74 22.17 -18.49
CA ILE A 458 -16.29 22.66 -17.19
C ILE A 458 -14.76 22.80 -17.23
N LEU A 459 -14.35 24.06 -17.38
CA LEU A 459 -12.98 24.55 -17.34
C LEU A 459 -12.18 23.95 -16.18
N GLU A 460 -10.94 23.63 -16.50
CA GLU A 460 -9.82 23.20 -15.65
C GLU A 460 -9.80 23.92 -14.29
N THR A 461 -10.39 23.29 -13.27
CA THR A 461 -10.27 23.76 -11.88
C THR A 461 -9.72 22.63 -11.02
N ARG A 462 -8.40 22.47 -11.15
CA ARG A 462 -7.34 22.11 -10.16
C ARG A 462 -7.58 21.10 -9.02
N VAL A 463 -8.66 20.31 -8.98
CA VAL A 463 -8.82 19.16 -8.07
C VAL A 463 -9.00 17.86 -8.85
N LYS A 464 -8.15 17.64 -9.85
CA LYS A 464 -8.07 16.33 -10.54
C LYS A 464 -7.26 15.31 -9.76
N ASP A 465 -6.40 15.76 -8.85
CA ASP A 465 -5.50 14.89 -8.10
C ASP A 465 -6.18 14.32 -6.86
N ARG A 466 -5.80 13.09 -6.50
CA ARG A 466 -6.24 12.44 -5.27
C ARG A 466 -5.44 12.99 -4.10
N ILE A 467 -6.12 13.45 -3.06
CA ILE A 467 -5.48 13.78 -1.78
C ILE A 467 -5.62 12.54 -0.90
N TYR A 468 -4.53 11.81 -0.72
CA TYR A 468 -4.53 10.61 0.11
C TYR A 468 -4.62 10.99 1.60
N ILE A 469 -5.44 10.25 2.33
CA ILE A 469 -5.66 10.44 3.76
C ILE A 469 -4.70 9.54 4.52
N HIS A 470 -3.81 10.11 5.31
CA HIS A 470 -2.86 9.34 6.10
C HIS A 470 -3.58 8.39 7.07
N SER A 471 -2.91 7.27 7.36
CA SER A 471 -3.33 6.34 8.39
C SER A 471 -3.15 6.98 9.77
N ARG A 472 -4.04 6.66 10.71
CA ARG A 472 -4.06 7.26 12.06
C ARG A 472 -2.76 7.04 12.82
N ILE A 473 -2.16 8.09 13.37
CA ILE A 473 -1.03 7.99 14.30
C ILE A 473 -1.59 7.69 15.70
N LEU A 474 -1.33 6.50 16.23
CA LEU A 474 -1.75 6.13 17.58
C LEU A 474 -0.70 6.56 18.60
N ILE A 475 -1.16 7.16 19.69
CA ILE A 475 -0.31 7.57 20.81
C ILE A 475 -0.72 6.75 22.03
N GLN A 476 0.19 5.91 22.51
CA GLN A 476 -0.05 5.04 23.66
C GLN A 476 1.28 4.59 24.24
N ASP A 477 1.37 4.41 25.56
CA ASP A 477 2.50 3.69 26.15
C ASP A 477 2.45 2.22 25.69
N VAL A 478 3.50 1.72 25.04
CA VAL A 478 3.57 0.34 24.54
C VAL A 478 4.75 -0.44 25.12
N ASN A 479 5.36 0.06 26.21
CA ASN A 479 6.49 -0.58 26.87
C ASN A 479 6.45 -0.46 28.42
N ASN A 480 5.37 0.09 28.97
CA ASN A 480 5.11 0.32 30.39
C ASN A 480 6.15 1.21 31.08
N ASP A 481 6.65 2.24 30.37
CA ASP A 481 7.52 3.27 30.96
C ASP A 481 6.79 4.57 31.35
N ASN A 482 5.47 4.64 31.12
CA ASN A 482 4.64 5.83 31.31
C ASN A 482 5.01 7.02 30.41
N GLN A 483 5.72 6.78 29.31
CA GLN A 483 5.93 7.76 28.25
C GLN A 483 5.03 7.41 27.06
N PRO A 484 4.55 8.40 26.30
CA PRO A 484 3.78 8.14 25.11
C PRO A 484 4.68 7.62 23.99
N ASP A 485 4.33 6.44 23.46
CA ASP A 485 4.93 5.89 22.25
C ASP A 485 4.00 6.10 21.05
N ILE A 486 4.56 5.99 19.86
CA ILE A 486 3.86 6.14 18.59
C ILE A 486 3.68 4.77 17.93
N VAL A 487 2.45 4.35 17.67
CA VAL A 487 2.18 3.18 16.82
C VAL A 487 1.71 3.66 15.45
N ILE A 488 2.41 3.21 14.40
CA ILE A 488 2.19 3.68 13.04
C ILE A 488 2.48 2.59 12.00
N ASN A 489 1.71 2.53 10.92
CA ASN A 489 1.98 1.63 9.80
C ASN A 489 3.07 2.16 8.86
N LYS A 490 3.74 1.21 8.22
CA LYS A 490 4.69 1.40 7.13
C LYS A 490 4.27 0.51 5.97
N ASN A 491 3.43 1.04 5.09
CA ASN A 491 3.06 0.34 3.88
C ASN A 491 4.20 0.41 2.85
N LEU A 492 4.71 -0.76 2.48
CA LEU A 492 5.86 -0.91 1.59
C LEU A 492 5.37 -0.93 0.15
N SER A 493 5.86 0.00 -0.65
CA SER A 493 5.47 0.18 -2.05
C SER A 493 6.63 -0.18 -2.98
N THR A 494 6.34 -0.94 -4.04
CA THR A 494 7.29 -1.24 -5.13
C THR A 494 7.28 -0.19 -6.26
N ALA A 495 6.20 0.58 -6.46
CA ALA A 495 6.05 1.49 -7.62
C ALA A 495 5.37 2.85 -7.34
N SER A 496 4.74 3.06 -6.17
CA SER A 496 3.88 4.21 -5.84
C SER A 496 4.58 5.57 -5.76
N ARG A 497 5.91 5.59 -5.78
CA ARG A 497 6.70 6.80 -5.50
C ARG A 497 7.05 7.62 -6.75
N VAL A 498 6.71 7.12 -7.94
CA VAL A 498 6.95 7.82 -9.23
C VAL A 498 5.64 8.36 -9.84
N LEU A 499 4.48 7.79 -9.48
CA LEU A 499 3.17 8.15 -10.05
C LEU A 499 2.21 8.65 -8.95
N LYS A 500 2.01 9.98 -8.89
CA LYS A 500 1.19 10.65 -7.85
C LYS A 500 -0.23 10.09 -7.68
N ASN A 501 -0.82 9.48 -8.72
CA ASN A 501 -2.22 9.03 -8.72
C ASN A 501 -2.39 7.50 -8.66
N LEU A 502 -1.32 6.71 -8.52
CA LEU A 502 -1.38 5.23 -8.49
C LEU A 502 -0.55 4.67 -7.32
N LYS A 503 -1.09 4.79 -6.10
CA LYS A 503 -0.53 4.11 -4.92
C LYS A 503 -0.92 2.62 -4.94
N ASN A 504 0.05 1.74 -4.70
CA ASN A 504 -0.12 0.30 -4.50
C ASN A 504 0.81 -0.19 -3.39
N TYR A 505 0.25 -0.92 -2.43
CA TYR A 505 0.93 -1.44 -1.26
C TYR A 505 0.75 -2.96 -1.20
N PRO A 506 1.64 -3.75 -1.83
CA PRO A 506 1.56 -5.21 -1.77
C PRO A 506 1.86 -5.78 -0.38
N SER A 507 2.44 -4.99 0.52
CA SER A 507 2.79 -5.41 1.86
C SER A 507 2.89 -4.23 2.82
N GLY A 508 2.79 -4.47 4.12
CA GLY A 508 3.01 -3.46 5.14
C GLY A 508 3.56 -4.01 6.44
N GLU A 509 3.99 -3.12 7.31
CA GLU A 509 4.44 -3.37 8.67
C GLU A 509 3.72 -2.41 9.63
N VAL A 510 3.61 -2.74 10.91
CA VAL A 510 3.22 -1.81 11.98
C VAL A 510 4.39 -1.66 12.92
N HIS A 511 4.75 -0.42 13.24
CA HIS A 511 5.89 -0.04 14.07
C HIS A 511 5.40 0.63 15.34
N ALA A 512 6.11 0.38 16.44
CA ALA A 512 6.07 1.20 17.64
C ALA A 512 7.39 1.98 17.77
N LEU A 513 7.29 3.28 17.98
CA LEU A 513 8.41 4.20 18.04
C LEU A 513 8.40 4.99 19.35
N ALA A 514 9.56 5.18 19.96
CA ALA A 514 9.75 6.04 21.13
C ALA A 514 10.57 7.28 20.79
N TRP A 515 10.26 8.39 21.46
CA TRP A 515 11.06 9.60 21.37
C TRP A 515 12.31 9.50 22.27
N THR A 516 13.47 9.81 21.70
CA THR A 516 14.78 9.71 22.40
C THR A 516 15.34 11.06 22.83
N GLY A 517 14.59 12.15 22.62
CA GLY A 517 15.07 13.53 22.81
C GLY A 517 15.72 14.16 21.57
N ILE A 518 16.17 13.34 20.61
CA ILE A 518 16.76 13.81 19.35
C ILE A 518 16.08 13.25 18.10
N GLY A 519 15.24 12.22 18.25
CA GLY A 519 14.56 11.54 17.16
C GLY A 519 13.71 10.36 17.63
N LEU A 520 12.90 9.82 16.72
CA LEU A 520 12.11 8.61 16.96
C LEU A 520 12.93 7.35 16.66
N ALA A 521 12.85 6.35 17.54
CA ALA A 521 13.52 5.07 17.42
C ALA A 521 12.54 3.90 17.57
N ASP A 522 12.75 2.81 16.81
CA ASP A 522 11.93 1.60 16.90
C ASP A 522 12.04 0.91 18.27
N LEU A 523 10.89 0.70 18.92
CA LEU A 523 10.76 -0.18 20.08
C LEU A 523 10.55 -1.63 19.62
N TRP A 524 9.60 -1.81 18.70
CA TRP A 524 9.27 -3.07 18.07
C TRP A 524 8.53 -2.82 16.76
N ARG A 525 8.46 -3.84 15.92
CA ARG A 525 7.65 -3.83 14.70
C ARG A 525 7.14 -5.21 14.36
N THR A 526 6.03 -5.28 13.63
CA THR A 526 5.57 -6.52 13.00
C THR A 526 6.59 -7.02 11.98
N ARG A 527 6.63 -8.33 11.74
CA ARG A 527 7.16 -8.82 10.47
C ARG A 527 6.35 -8.22 9.32
N LYS A 528 6.95 -8.24 8.13
CA LYS A 528 6.26 -7.93 6.88
C LYS A 528 4.96 -8.74 6.78
N ILE A 529 3.86 -8.04 6.58
CA ILE A 529 2.54 -8.59 6.31
C ILE A 529 2.30 -8.51 4.81
N ASP A 530 1.96 -9.64 4.19
CA ASP A 530 1.59 -9.65 2.78
C ASP A 530 0.14 -9.17 2.63
N GLY A 531 -0.02 -8.00 2.00
CA GLY A 531 -1.28 -7.26 1.96
C GLY A 531 -1.11 -5.79 2.37
N TYR A 532 -2.06 -4.97 1.97
CA TYR A 532 -2.11 -3.56 2.36
C TYR A 532 -2.64 -3.44 3.79
N VAL A 533 -1.86 -2.81 4.68
CA VAL A 533 -2.34 -2.46 6.04
C VAL A 533 -3.26 -1.26 5.92
N ALA A 534 -4.57 -1.52 5.96
CA ALA A 534 -5.61 -0.52 5.77
C ALA A 534 -5.87 0.31 7.04
N SER A 535 -5.78 -0.34 8.20
CA SER A 535 -6.01 0.27 9.51
C SER A 535 -5.42 -0.62 10.60
N TYR A 536 -5.26 -0.07 11.80
CA TYR A 536 -4.70 -0.75 12.96
C TYR A 536 -5.19 -0.05 14.23
N GLN A 537 -5.29 -0.82 15.30
CA GLN A 537 -5.62 -0.31 16.63
C GLN A 537 -4.86 -1.12 17.68
N LEU A 538 -4.43 -0.46 18.75
CA LEU A 538 -3.82 -1.11 19.90
C LEU A 538 -4.79 -1.03 21.08
N ASP A 539 -5.26 -2.19 21.52
CA ASP A 539 -6.12 -2.29 22.69
C ASP A 539 -5.32 -2.81 23.88
N ARG A 540 -5.42 -2.15 25.03
CA ARG A 540 -4.75 -2.59 26.25
C ARG A 540 -5.75 -3.35 27.11
N ASP A 541 -5.30 -4.47 27.65
CA ASP A 541 -6.12 -5.26 28.56
C ASP A 541 -6.36 -4.44 29.84
N THR A 542 -7.64 -4.24 30.17
CA THR A 542 -8.06 -3.46 31.34
C THR A 542 -7.72 -4.17 32.66
N ASP A 543 -7.69 -5.50 32.65
CA ASP A 543 -7.41 -6.33 33.82
C ASP A 543 -5.90 -6.62 33.97
N ASN A 544 -5.16 -6.58 32.86
CA ASN A 544 -3.73 -6.79 32.83
C ASN A 544 -2.97 -5.69 32.09
N LYS A 545 -2.42 -4.74 32.85
CA LYS A 545 -1.59 -3.64 32.32
C LYS A 545 -0.40 -4.10 31.46
N ASP A 546 0.07 -5.33 31.62
CA ASP A 546 1.21 -5.85 30.85
C ASP A 546 0.76 -6.54 29.56
N ALA A 547 -0.54 -6.68 29.31
CA ALA A 547 -1.08 -7.28 28.10
C ALA A 547 -1.75 -6.23 27.20
N ALA A 548 -1.57 -6.40 25.91
CA ALA A 548 -2.27 -5.64 24.88
C ALA A 548 -2.52 -6.52 23.65
N THR A 549 -3.46 -6.12 22.81
CA THR A 549 -3.69 -6.74 21.50
C THR A 549 -3.55 -5.68 20.42
N LEU A 550 -2.61 -5.89 19.50
CA LEU A 550 -2.55 -5.12 18.27
C LEU A 550 -3.48 -5.75 17.24
N PHE A 551 -4.52 -5.02 16.86
CA PHE A 551 -5.40 -5.33 15.76
C PHE A 551 -4.83 -4.72 14.47
N VAL A 552 -4.76 -5.50 13.39
CA VAL A 552 -4.28 -5.05 12.09
C VAL A 552 -5.25 -5.48 11.00
N GLY A 553 -5.90 -4.51 10.38
CA GLY A 553 -6.83 -4.70 9.28
C GLY A 553 -6.07 -4.74 7.97
N ILE A 554 -6.14 -5.85 7.25
CA ILE A 554 -5.44 -6.03 5.99
C ILE A 554 -6.41 -6.24 4.84
N ILE A 555 -6.07 -5.66 3.69
CA ILE A 555 -6.65 -6.03 2.41
C ILE A 555 -5.69 -7.01 1.76
N THR A 556 -6.15 -8.25 1.59
CA THR A 556 -5.37 -9.29 0.92
C THR A 556 -5.34 -9.01 -0.57
N ASN A 557 -4.16 -9.14 -1.17
CA ASN A 557 -3.96 -8.86 -2.57
C ASN A 557 -4.09 -10.19 -3.33
N THR A 558 -5.25 -10.47 -3.94
CA THR A 558 -5.42 -11.66 -4.80
C THR A 558 -4.78 -11.49 -6.18
N GLY A 559 -4.30 -10.29 -6.51
CA GLY A 559 -3.54 -9.99 -7.72
C GLY A 559 -3.86 -8.60 -8.26
N TRP A 560 -2.96 -8.06 -9.07
CA TRP A 560 -3.08 -6.72 -9.68
C TRP A 560 -4.30 -6.53 -10.60
N MET A 561 -4.97 -7.61 -11.02
CA MET A 561 -6.21 -7.58 -11.81
C MET A 561 -7.48 -7.42 -10.94
N ASP A 562 -7.41 -7.75 -9.64
CA ASP A 562 -8.54 -7.69 -8.70
C ASP A 562 -8.66 -6.34 -7.97
N ILE A 563 -7.92 -5.31 -8.40
CA ILE A 563 -8.03 -3.93 -7.88
C ILE A 563 -9.46 -3.35 -8.11
N PHE A 564 -10.26 -3.99 -8.97
CA PHE A 564 -11.62 -3.57 -9.33
C PHE A 564 -12.74 -4.53 -8.89
N SER A 565 -12.41 -5.68 -8.29
CA SER A 565 -13.33 -6.69 -7.73
C SER A 565 -13.10 -6.82 -6.22
N ALA A 566 -14.11 -7.28 -5.47
CA ALA A 566 -14.11 -7.31 -4.00
C ALA A 566 -12.75 -7.76 -3.43
N SER A 567 -12.04 -6.82 -2.79
CA SER A 567 -10.74 -7.10 -2.19
C SER A 567 -10.99 -7.71 -0.81
N ASP A 568 -10.83 -9.02 -0.71
CA ASP A 568 -11.00 -9.75 0.55
C ASP A 568 -10.17 -9.08 1.65
N SER A 569 -10.82 -8.68 2.73
CA SER A 569 -10.15 -8.13 3.90
C SER A 569 -10.27 -9.04 5.11
N THR A 570 -9.42 -8.85 6.10
CA THR A 570 -9.47 -9.61 7.36
C THR A 570 -8.82 -8.80 8.47
N LEU A 571 -9.12 -9.15 9.72
CA LEU A 571 -8.46 -8.61 10.90
C LEU A 571 -7.45 -9.63 11.44
N LEU A 572 -6.23 -9.18 11.67
CA LEU A 572 -5.19 -9.91 12.39
C LEU A 572 -5.11 -9.40 13.83
N MET A 573 -4.89 -10.30 14.78
CA MET A 573 -4.78 -9.98 16.21
C MET A 573 -3.46 -10.51 16.74
N TYR A 574 -2.62 -9.61 17.23
CA TYR A 574 -1.31 -9.90 17.79
C TYR A 574 -1.35 -9.67 19.32
N PRO A 575 -1.37 -10.73 20.15
CA PRO A 575 -1.20 -10.57 21.58
C PRO A 575 0.22 -10.08 21.89
N LEU A 576 0.31 -8.98 22.62
CA LEU A 576 1.54 -8.32 23.03
C LEU A 576 1.70 -8.43 24.55
N ASP A 577 2.95 -8.65 24.96
CA ASP A 577 3.38 -8.58 26.35
C ASP A 577 4.30 -7.37 26.49
N LEU A 578 3.80 -6.33 27.14
CA LEU A 578 4.44 -5.03 27.22
C LEU A 578 5.53 -4.97 28.30
N ARG A 579 5.83 -6.08 28.99
CA ARG A 579 6.94 -6.11 29.96
C ARG A 579 8.26 -5.88 29.25
N LYS A 580 9.04 -4.93 29.79
CA LYS A 580 10.36 -4.58 29.28
C LYS A 580 11.21 -5.84 29.09
N ALA A 581 11.79 -5.97 27.90
CA ALA A 581 12.84 -6.95 27.65
C ALA A 581 13.97 -6.72 28.65
N GLU A 582 14.21 -7.69 29.53
CA GLU A 582 15.43 -7.72 30.32
C GLU A 582 16.58 -7.70 29.33
N SER A 583 17.38 -6.62 29.37
CA SER A 583 18.62 -6.57 28.62
C SER A 583 19.41 -7.80 29.00
N GLN A 584 19.77 -8.64 28.02
CA GLN A 584 20.78 -9.66 28.24
C GLN A 584 22.06 -8.94 28.64
N GLN A 585 22.25 -8.72 29.94
CA GLN A 585 23.56 -8.50 30.50
C GLN A 585 24.33 -9.76 30.16
N ASP A 586 25.26 -9.64 29.21
CA ASP A 586 26.24 -10.67 28.94
C ASP A 586 26.89 -11.05 30.28
N PRO A 587 26.69 -12.27 30.79
CA PRO A 587 27.30 -12.71 32.05
C PRO A 587 28.83 -12.74 31.98
N ASN A 588 29.40 -12.59 30.77
CA ASN A 588 30.84 -12.55 30.51
C ASN A 588 31.38 -11.17 30.14
N ALA A 589 30.60 -10.09 30.25
CA ALA A 589 31.15 -8.74 30.15
C ALA A 589 32.03 -8.46 31.38
N GLN A 590 33.32 -8.78 31.27
CA GLN A 590 34.31 -8.39 32.27
C GLN A 590 34.24 -6.87 32.49
N PRO A 591 34.28 -6.38 33.73
CA PRO A 591 34.27 -4.96 34.01
C PRO A 591 35.51 -4.30 33.38
N GLY A 592 35.27 -3.56 32.30
CA GLY A 592 36.28 -2.74 31.65
C GLY A 592 36.85 -1.72 32.64
N TYR A 593 38.18 -1.69 32.70
CA TYR A 593 39.02 -0.87 33.56
C TYR A 593 38.45 0.53 33.88
N GLN A 594 38.24 0.78 35.18
CA GLN A 594 38.17 2.14 35.71
C GLN A 594 39.51 2.85 35.46
N TYR A 595 39.51 3.85 34.57
CA TYR A 595 40.55 4.88 34.56
C TYR A 595 40.39 5.75 35.81
N MET A 596 41.02 5.34 36.90
CA MET A 596 41.45 6.27 37.96
C MET A 596 42.83 6.79 37.59
N GLY A 597 42.99 8.09 37.41
CA GLY A 597 44.32 8.66 37.21
C GLY A 597 44.40 10.16 36.96
N LYS A 598 44.20 10.92 38.04
CA LYS A 598 44.78 12.22 38.43
C LYS A 598 44.82 13.40 37.46
#